data_AF-A0A158KVC2-F1
#
_entry.id   AF-A0A158KVC2-F1
#
_cell.length_a   1.000
_cell.length_b   1.000
_cell.length_c   1.000
_cell.angle_alpha   90.00
_cell.angle_beta   90.00
_cell.angle_gamma   90.00
#
_symmetry.space_group_name_H-M   'P 1'
#
loop_
_entity.id
_entity.type
_entity.pdbx_description
1 polymer ?
#
loop_
_entity_poly.entity_id
_entity_poly.type
_entity_poly.pdbx_seq_one_letter_code
_entity_poly.pdbx_strand_id
1 'polypeptide(L)'
;MNHSSPLLQLPEPQSTAQDMPVWMPSADTVASARVTQFMQWLSSQRKLSFGDYDGLWRWSVDHIDAFWSALWDGAEIISAEPSEVSWLR
;
A
#
# COMPACT_ATOMS: atom_id res chain seq x y z
N MET A 1 50.56 -7.77 25.52
CA MET A 1 49.90 -7.88 24.21
C MET A 1 48.46 -7.41 24.38
N ASN A 2 48.12 -6.21 23.92
CA ASN A 2 46.75 -5.69 23.92
C ASN A 2 46.38 -5.46 22.45
N HIS A 3 45.62 -6.37 21.86
CA HIS A 3 45.20 -6.28 20.46
C HIS A 3 43.82 -5.63 20.40
N SER A 4 43.78 -4.30 20.49
CA SER A 4 42.60 -3.53 20.10
C SER A 4 42.62 -3.38 18.59
N SER A 5 41.84 -4.22 17.89
CA SER A 5 41.57 -4.04 16.47
C SER A 5 40.86 -2.70 16.25
N PRO A 6 41.32 -1.84 15.34
CA PRO A 6 40.55 -0.65 14.97
C PRO A 6 39.34 -1.14 14.18
N LEU A 7 38.14 -0.94 14.71
CA LEU A 7 36.92 -1.10 13.93
C LEU A 7 37.03 -0.13 12.75
N LEU A 8 37.00 -0.65 11.52
CA LEU A 8 36.82 0.17 10.34
C LEU A 8 35.46 0.86 10.50
N GLN A 9 35.47 2.11 10.93
CA GLN A 9 34.28 2.94 10.92
C GLN A 9 33.94 3.16 9.45
N LEU A 10 32.99 2.36 8.94
CA LEU A 10 32.34 2.65 7.67
C LEU A 10 31.86 4.11 7.77
N PRO A 11 32.12 4.96 6.76
CA PRO A 11 31.57 6.30 6.77
C PRO A 11 30.06 6.16 6.97
N GLU A 12 29.53 6.77 8.03
CA GLU A 12 28.09 6.91 8.18
C GLU A 12 27.58 7.54 6.87
N PRO A 13 26.48 7.05 6.28
CA PRO A 13 25.96 7.63 5.06
C PRO A 13 25.68 9.10 5.32
N GLN A 14 26.54 9.97 4.78
CA GLN A 14 26.31 11.40 4.84
C GLN A 14 25.10 11.66 3.95
N SER A 15 23.98 12.12 4.53
CA SER A 15 22.84 12.67 3.78
C SER A 15 23.33 13.81 2.91
N THR A 16 23.72 13.45 1.69
CA THR A 16 24.03 14.35 0.59
C THR A 16 22.74 14.51 -0.24
N ALA A 17 22.77 15.22 -1.38
CA ALA A 17 21.64 15.41 -2.29
C ALA A 17 20.90 14.12 -2.78
N GLN A 18 21.27 12.96 -2.25
CA GLN A 18 20.69 11.63 -2.42
C GLN A 18 19.33 11.41 -1.70
N ASP A 19 18.89 12.32 -0.81
CA ASP A 19 17.60 12.17 -0.11
C ASP A 19 16.41 12.82 -0.84
N MET A 20 16.65 13.52 -1.96
CA MET A 20 15.56 14.06 -2.77
C MET A 20 14.98 12.98 -3.67
N PRO A 21 13.64 12.82 -3.70
CA PRO A 21 13.02 11.84 -4.58
C PRO A 21 13.35 12.20 -6.04
N VAL A 22 13.88 11.21 -6.78
CA VAL A 22 14.25 11.34 -8.20
C VAL A 22 13.05 11.72 -9.06
N TRP A 23 11.84 11.45 -8.57
CA TRP A 23 10.59 11.81 -9.21
C TRP A 23 9.48 11.97 -8.17
N MET A 24 8.53 12.86 -8.45
CA MET A 24 7.30 13.04 -7.68
C MET A 24 6.11 13.18 -8.63
N PRO A 25 4.96 12.51 -8.38
CA PRO A 25 3.79 12.66 -9.24
C PRO A 25 3.25 14.08 -9.19
N SER A 26 2.70 14.55 -10.31
CA SER A 26 1.90 15.78 -10.30
C SER A 26 0.60 15.56 -9.52
N ALA A 27 -0.01 16.66 -9.06
CA ALA A 27 -1.31 16.61 -8.40
C ALA A 27 -2.38 15.93 -9.27
N ASP A 28 -2.36 16.18 -10.59
CA ASP A 28 -3.28 15.53 -11.54
C ASP A 28 -3.05 14.01 -11.65
N THR A 29 -1.78 13.59 -11.59
CA THR A 29 -1.42 12.15 -11.56
C THR A 29 -1.98 11.50 -10.30
N VAL A 30 -1.84 12.15 -9.14
CA VAL A 30 -2.39 11.65 -7.87
C VAL A 30 -3.91 11.61 -7.91
N ALA A 31 -4.56 12.68 -8.39
CA ALA A 31 -6.02 12.79 -8.43
C ALA A 31 -6.67 11.73 -9.35
N SER A 32 -6.02 11.43 -10.48
CA SER A 32 -6.52 10.46 -11.46
C SER A 32 -6.14 9.00 -11.16
N ALA A 33 -5.24 8.74 -10.21
CA ALA A 33 -4.81 7.39 -9.87
C ALA A 33 -5.97 6.51 -9.38
N ARG A 34 -5.96 5.23 -9.78
CA ARG A 34 -6.98 4.25 -9.35
C ARG A 34 -7.02 4.07 -7.84
N VAL A 35 -5.86 4.14 -7.16
CA VAL A 35 -5.80 4.04 -5.69
C VAL A 35 -6.53 5.20 -5.01
N THR A 36 -6.45 6.41 -5.57
CA THR A 36 -7.17 7.59 -5.05
C THR A 36 -8.68 7.41 -5.20
N GLN A 37 -9.14 6.92 -6.35
CA GLN A 37 -10.55 6.59 -6.57
C GLN A 37 -11.03 5.49 -5.62
N PHE A 38 -10.21 4.46 -5.39
CA PHE A 38 -10.52 3.39 -4.45
C PHE A 38 -10.63 3.90 -3.00
N MET A 39 -9.75 4.80 -2.55
CA MET A 39 -9.86 5.42 -1.22
C MET A 39 -11.16 6.25 -1.08
N GLN A 40 -11.58 6.97 -2.14
CA GLN A 40 -12.85 7.69 -2.14
C GLN A 40 -14.05 6.74 -2.11
N TRP A 41 -13.99 5.64 -2.86
CA TRP A 41 -14.99 4.59 -2.83
C TRP A 41 -15.11 3.96 -1.43
N LEU A 42 -13.99 3.63 -0.79
CA LEU A 42 -13.96 3.11 0.59
C LEU A 42 -14.62 4.08 1.58
N SER A 43 -14.36 5.38 1.45
CA SER A 43 -14.98 6.40 2.30
C SER A 43 -16.49 6.45 2.11
N SER A 44 -16.96 6.44 0.85
CA SER A 44 -18.39 6.53 0.54
C SER A 44 -19.17 5.25 0.87
N GLN A 45 -18.68 4.08 0.45
CA GLN A 45 -19.37 2.79 0.49
C GLN A 45 -19.06 1.94 1.72
N ARG A 46 -17.89 2.11 2.34
CA ARG A 46 -17.45 1.32 3.50
C ARG A 46 -17.24 2.16 4.76
N LYS A 47 -17.38 3.49 4.67
CA LYS A 47 -17.12 4.45 5.77
C LYS A 47 -15.69 4.36 6.31
N LEU A 48 -14.76 3.90 5.49
CA LEU A 48 -13.33 3.81 5.80
C LEU A 48 -12.62 4.98 5.14
N SER A 49 -11.99 5.83 5.94
CA SER A 49 -11.24 7.00 5.45
C SER A 49 -9.82 6.96 5.98
N PHE A 50 -8.87 7.32 5.13
CA PHE A 50 -7.44 7.31 5.43
C PHE A 50 -6.87 8.69 5.13
N GLY A 51 -5.90 9.13 5.93
CA GLY A 51 -5.26 10.44 5.73
C GLY A 51 -4.32 10.48 4.53
N ASP A 52 -3.73 9.34 4.20
CA ASP A 52 -2.74 9.18 3.14
C ASP A 52 -2.69 7.70 2.68
N TYR A 53 -1.80 7.44 1.72
CA TYR A 53 -1.54 6.09 1.22
C TYR A 53 -1.00 5.16 2.32
N ASP A 54 -0.18 5.66 3.25
CA ASP A 54 0.39 4.86 4.33
C ASP A 54 -0.69 4.34 5.29
N GLY A 55 -1.72 5.16 5.55
CA GLY A 55 -2.90 4.75 6.30
C GLY A 55 -3.68 3.63 5.62
N LEU A 56 -3.87 3.73 4.29
CA LEU A 56 -4.50 2.67 3.49
C LEU A 56 -3.65 1.39 3.52
N TRP A 57 -2.33 1.51 3.34
CA TRP A 57 -1.40 0.38 3.33
C TRP A 57 -1.37 -0.35 4.67
N ARG A 58 -1.31 0.39 5.79
CA ARG A 58 -1.35 -0.24 7.12
C ARG A 58 -2.64 -1.02 7.31
N TRP A 59 -3.77 -0.44 6.91
CA TRP A 59 -5.04 -1.16 6.97
C TRP A 59 -5.05 -2.41 6.08
N SER A 60 -4.49 -2.35 4.86
CA SER A 60 -4.52 -3.48 3.94
C SER A 60 -3.75 -4.70 4.44
N VAL A 61 -2.65 -4.48 5.16
CA VAL A 61 -1.86 -5.58 5.74
C VAL A 61 -2.40 -6.06 7.09
N ASP A 62 -2.97 -5.15 7.89
CA ASP A 62 -3.53 -5.48 9.21
C ASP A 62 -4.90 -6.18 9.10
N HIS A 63 -5.68 -5.90 8.04
CA HIS A 63 -7.05 -6.39 7.84
C HIS A 63 -7.22 -7.05 6.48
N ILE A 64 -6.40 -8.07 6.19
CA ILE A 64 -6.24 -8.66 4.85
C ILE A 64 -7.55 -9.13 4.20
N ASP A 65 -8.44 -9.78 4.95
CA ASP A 65 -9.72 -10.30 4.43
C ASP A 65 -10.69 -9.17 4.06
N ALA A 66 -10.73 -8.13 4.88
CA ALA A 66 -11.56 -6.95 4.64
C ALA A 66 -11.03 -6.15 3.43
N PHE A 67 -9.70 -6.07 3.29
CA PHE A 67 -9.07 -5.44 2.14
C PHE A 67 -9.42 -6.14 0.83
N TRP A 68 -9.22 -7.46 0.74
CA TRP A 68 -9.50 -8.19 -0.50
C TRP A 68 -10.99 -8.20 -0.86
N SER A 69 -11.87 -8.31 0.14
CA SER A 69 -13.32 -8.20 -0.09
C SER A 69 -13.70 -6.82 -0.64
N ALA A 70 -13.18 -5.76 -0.02
CA ALA A 70 -13.44 -4.39 -0.48
C ALA A 70 -12.85 -4.12 -1.86
N LEU A 71 -11.67 -4.66 -2.17
CA LEU A 71 -11.03 -4.51 -3.48
C LEU A 71 -11.82 -5.23 -4.57
N TRP A 72 -12.32 -6.44 -4.29
CA TRP A 72 -13.17 -7.18 -5.22
C TRP A 72 -14.43 -6.38 -5.57
N ASP A 73 -15.12 -5.87 -4.56
CA ASP A 73 -16.33 -5.06 -4.72
C ASP A 73 -16.04 -3.73 -5.45
N GLY A 74 -14.96 -3.04 -5.06
CA GLY A 74 -14.62 -1.71 -5.57
C GLY A 74 -13.96 -1.71 -6.95
N ALA A 75 -13.37 -2.84 -7.37
CA ALA A 75 -12.81 -3.01 -8.70
C ALA A 75 -13.84 -3.50 -9.73
N GLU A 76 -15.10 -3.70 -9.31
CA GLU A 76 -16.19 -4.21 -10.15
C GLU A 76 -15.81 -5.51 -10.89
N ILE A 77 -15.03 -6.37 -10.24
CA ILE A 77 -14.57 -7.63 -10.83
C ILE A 77 -15.78 -8.57 -10.96
N ILE A 78 -16.19 -8.84 -12.20
CA ILE A 78 -17.26 -9.80 -12.51
C ILE A 78 -16.65 -11.20 -12.62
N SER A 79 -17.11 -12.14 -11.78
CA SER A 79 -16.76 -13.56 -11.93
C SER A 79 -17.53 -14.19 -13.09
N ALA A 80 -16.85 -15.00 -13.91
CA ALA A 80 -17.45 -15.70 -15.04
C ALA A 80 -18.33 -16.91 -14.61
N GLU A 81 -18.11 -17.45 -13.42
CA GLU A 81 -18.86 -18.59 -12.88
C GLU A 81 -19.68 -18.12 -11.66
N PRO A 82 -20.99 -18.45 -11.58
CA PRO A 82 -21.72 -18.36 -10.32
C PRO A 82 -21.04 -19.31 -9.32
N SER A 83 -20.87 -18.89 -8.06
CA SER A 83 -20.34 -19.78 -7.04
C SER A 83 -21.35 -20.88 -6.71
N GLU A 84 -21.38 -21.96 -7.50
CA GLU A 84 -22.08 -23.18 -7.15
C GLU A 84 -21.16 -23.98 -6.21
N VAL A 85 -21.35 -23.80 -4.90
CA VAL A 85 -20.76 -24.68 -3.89
C VAL A 85 -21.42 -26.05 -3.96
N SER A 86 -20.99 -26.87 -4.91
CA SER A 86 -21.35 -28.28 -5.02
C SER A 86 -20.30 -29.14 -4.32
N TRP A 87 -20.23 -29.07 -3.00
CA TRP A 87 -19.47 -30.05 -2.18
C TRP A 87 -20.40 -31.04 -1.46
N LEU A 88 -21.61 -31.25 -1.96
CA LEU A 88 -22.58 -32.22 -1.41
C LEU A 88 -23.23 -33.11 -2.49
N ARG A 89 -22.44 -33.62 -3.43
CA ARG A 89 -22.79 -34.84 -4.18
C ARG A 89 -21.60 -35.76 -4.35
#